data_AF-A0A9J6F3R8-F1
#
_entry.id   AF-A0A9J6F3R8-F1
#
_cell.length_a   1.000
_cell.length_b   1.000
_cell.length_c   1.000
_cell.angle_alpha   90.00
_cell.angle_beta   90.00
_cell.angle_gamma   90.00
#
_symmetry.space_group_name_H-M   'P 1'
#
loop_
_entity.id
_entity.type
_entity.pdbx_description
1 polymer ?
#
loop_
_entity_poly.entity_id
_entity_poly.type
_entity_poly.pdbx_seq_one_letter_code
_entity_poly.pdbx_strand_id
1 'polypeptide(L)'
;MYADTAEKLEAATAEVKALQHDAFVSRVLTFLRRQEEWVQLYRLDVLTRGHNTNNFAEATIRVLKDVILNRVEAFNAVPLVDSVALVWEKYFESRYPPATPTAVLQPINYCTSGCCRECRKTQPRPSKS
;
A
#
# COMPACT_ATOMS: atom_id res chain seq x y z
N MET A 1 -8.28 13.49 1.24
CA MET A 1 -9.69 13.74 0.89
C MET A 1 -9.94 12.97 -0.38
N TYR A 2 -10.84 11.98 -0.32
CA TYR A 2 -11.13 11.03 -1.41
C TYR A 2 -12.07 11.65 -2.47
N ALA A 3 -11.93 12.95 -2.72
CA ALA A 3 -12.69 13.63 -3.74
C ALA A 3 -12.08 13.31 -5.10
N ASP A 4 -12.86 12.62 -5.94
CA ASP A 4 -12.57 12.27 -7.32
C ASP A 4 -13.15 13.28 -8.32
N THR A 5 -14.01 14.21 -7.86
CA THR A 5 -14.57 15.33 -8.63
C THR A 5 -14.36 16.66 -7.91
N ALA A 6 -14.34 17.77 -8.66
CA ALA A 6 -14.21 19.11 -8.10
C ALA A 6 -15.37 19.46 -7.15
N GLU A 7 -16.59 19.09 -7.51
CA GLU A 7 -17.80 19.32 -6.72
C GLU A 7 -17.70 18.66 -5.33
N LYS A 8 -17.22 17.42 -5.26
CA LYS A 8 -17.02 16.70 -3.99
C LYS A 8 -15.91 17.33 -3.15
N LEU A 9 -14.85 17.84 -3.78
CA LEU A 9 -13.76 18.54 -3.10
C LEU A 9 -14.26 19.84 -2.47
N GLU A 10 -15.06 20.61 -3.20
CA GLU A 10 -15.66 21.85 -2.70
C GLU A 10 -16.65 21.58 -1.55
N ALA A 11 -17.55 20.60 -1.72
CA ALA A 11 -18.51 20.21 -0.68
C ALA A 11 -17.81 19.79 0.62
N ALA A 12 -16.83 18.89 0.53
CA ALA A 12 -16.08 18.44 1.71
C ALA A 12 -15.24 19.56 2.34
N THR A 13 -14.73 20.50 1.55
CA THR A 13 -14.04 21.68 2.08
C THR A 13 -15.00 22.62 2.80
N ALA A 14 -16.23 22.78 2.31
CA ALA A 14 -17.27 23.56 2.97
C ALA A 14 -17.69 22.94 4.30
N GLU A 15 -17.86 21.61 4.35
CA GLU A 15 -18.14 20.88 5.59
C GLU A 15 -17.04 21.10 6.64
N VAL A 16 -15.77 21.02 6.25
CA VAL A 16 -14.65 21.27 7.17
C VAL A 16 -14.68 22.71 7.70
N LYS A 17 -14.96 23.70 6.85
CA LYS A 17 -15.06 25.11 7.26
C LYS A 17 -16.18 25.38 8.25
N ALA A 18 -17.22 24.54 8.27
CA ALA A 18 -18.36 24.67 9.18
C ALA A 18 -18.10 24.06 10.57
N LEU A 19 -16.97 23.37 10.79
CA LEU A 19 -16.64 22.78 12.09
C LEU A 19 -16.29 23.86 13.12
N GLN A 20 -16.72 23.66 14.37
CA GLN A 20 -16.48 24.59 15.49
C GLN A 20 -15.05 24.53 16.07
N HIS A 21 -14.09 23.99 15.32
CA HIS A 21 -12.72 23.76 15.79
C HIS A 21 -11.71 24.59 15.00
N ASP A 22 -11.61 25.88 15.31
CA ASP A 22 -10.83 26.86 14.54
C ASP A 22 -9.38 26.44 14.26
N ALA A 23 -8.68 25.87 15.24
CA ALA A 23 -7.30 25.40 15.07
C ALA A 23 -7.21 24.22 14.08
N PHE A 24 -8.16 23.29 14.13
CA PHE A 24 -8.24 22.18 13.20
C PHE A 24 -8.58 22.68 11.79
N VAL A 25 -9.59 23.54 11.66
CA VAL A 25 -10.01 24.12 10.38
C VAL A 25 -8.86 24.88 9.74
N SER A 26 -8.18 25.75 10.49
CA SER A 26 -6.99 26.49 10.02
C SER A 26 -5.88 25.56 9.52
N ARG A 27 -5.59 24.48 10.25
CA ARG A 27 -4.61 23.47 9.84
C ARG A 27 -5.00 22.76 8.55
N VAL A 28 -6.26 22.34 8.43
CA VAL A 28 -6.74 21.66 7.21
C VAL A 28 -6.72 22.60 6.00
N LEU A 29 -7.16 23.85 6.15
CA LEU A 29 -7.11 24.86 5.09
C LEU A 29 -5.69 25.18 4.65
N THR A 30 -4.74 25.22 5.60
CA THR A 30 -3.31 25.37 5.27
C THR A 30 -2.81 24.18 4.46
N PHE A 31 -3.22 22.96 4.83
CA PHE A 31 -2.83 21.74 4.14
C PHE A 31 -3.46 21.62 2.74
N LEU A 32 -4.67 22.13 2.55
CA LEU A 32 -5.35 22.22 1.26
C LEU A 32 -4.62 23.10 0.24
N ARG A 33 -3.69 23.97 0.65
CA ARG A 33 -2.84 24.70 -0.30
C ARG A 33 -1.98 23.78 -1.18
N ARG A 34 -1.71 22.56 -0.70
CA ARG A 34 -0.95 21.51 -1.40
C ARG A 34 -1.86 20.41 -1.96
N GLN A 35 -3.14 20.70 -2.18
CA GLN A 35 -4.15 19.71 -2.58
C GLN A 35 -3.79 18.91 -3.83
N GLU A 36 -3.06 19.51 -4.78
CA GLU A 36 -2.60 18.86 -6.00
C GLU A 36 -1.71 17.63 -5.73
N GLU A 37 -1.01 17.62 -4.60
CA GLU A 37 -0.08 16.53 -4.25
C GLU A 37 -0.78 15.30 -3.66
N TRP A 38 -1.99 15.43 -3.12
CA TRP A 38 -2.60 14.37 -2.30
C TRP A 38 -4.10 14.15 -2.50
N VAL A 39 -4.84 15.10 -3.07
CA VAL A 39 -6.25 14.88 -3.40
C VAL A 39 -6.36 13.95 -4.60
N GLN A 40 -7.30 13.02 -4.52
CA GLN A 40 -7.46 11.95 -5.51
C GLN A 40 -7.78 12.50 -6.92
N LEU A 41 -8.58 13.56 -7.01
CA LEU A 41 -8.89 14.29 -8.24
C LEU A 41 -7.65 14.66 -9.07
N TYR A 42 -6.56 15.11 -8.42
CA TYR A 42 -5.34 15.54 -9.12
C TYR A 42 -4.36 14.38 -9.38
N ARG A 43 -4.69 13.16 -8.94
CA ARG A 43 -3.82 11.97 -9.04
C ARG A 43 -4.46 10.84 -9.85
N LEU A 44 -5.51 11.14 -10.61
CA LEU A 44 -6.22 10.16 -11.45
C LEU A 44 -5.30 9.51 -12.51
N ASP A 45 -4.32 10.26 -13.01
CA ASP A 45 -3.34 9.76 -13.99
C ASP A 45 -2.23 8.89 -13.37
N VAL A 46 -2.13 8.87 -12.04
CA VAL A 46 -1.19 7.99 -11.35
C VAL A 46 -1.82 6.61 -11.23
N LEU A 47 -1.15 5.59 -11.76
CA LEU A 47 -1.54 4.17 -11.67
C LEU A 47 -1.52 3.67 -10.22
N THR A 48 -2.48 4.10 -9.42
CA THR A 48 -2.58 3.75 -8.01
C THR A 48 -3.31 2.42 -7.80
N ARG A 49 -3.87 1.75 -8.82
CA ARG A 49 -4.58 0.44 -8.72
C ARG A 49 -5.58 0.34 -7.55
N GLY A 50 -6.16 1.46 -7.09
CA GLY A 50 -7.03 1.49 -5.90
C GLY A 50 -6.28 1.42 -4.55
N HIS A 51 -4.95 1.38 -4.56
CA HIS A 51 -4.08 1.58 -3.40
C HIS A 51 -4.05 3.07 -3.01
N ASN A 52 -5.16 3.58 -2.50
CA ASN A 52 -5.20 4.89 -1.85
C ASN A 52 -4.59 4.83 -0.44
N THR A 53 -3.36 4.33 -0.34
CA THR A 53 -2.31 4.42 0.71
C THR A 53 -2.66 4.35 2.21
N ASN A 54 -3.91 4.42 2.64
CA ASN A 54 -4.31 4.40 4.05
C ASN A 54 -4.13 3.01 4.66
N ASN A 55 -4.66 1.96 4.02
CA ASN A 55 -4.55 0.60 4.58
C ASN A 55 -3.09 0.15 4.73
N PHE A 56 -2.24 0.48 3.75
CA PHE A 56 -0.82 0.12 3.81
C PHE A 56 -0.08 0.95 4.88
N ALA A 57 -0.31 2.26 4.92
CA ALA A 57 0.30 3.13 5.93
C ALA A 57 -0.18 2.76 7.34
N GLU A 58 -1.47 2.50 7.53
CA GLU A 58 -2.06 2.10 8.80
C GLU A 58 -1.52 0.73 9.25
N ALA A 59 -1.46 -0.25 8.35
CA ALA A 59 -0.86 -1.55 8.65
C ALA A 59 0.63 -1.41 9.04
N THR A 60 1.37 -0.56 8.32
CA THR A 60 2.80 -0.32 8.61
C THR A 60 3.00 0.38 9.95
N ILE A 61 2.21 1.41 10.26
CA ILE A 61 2.24 2.11 11.56
C ILE A 61 1.85 1.16 12.70
N ARG A 62 0.88 0.28 12.46
CA ARG A 62 0.46 -0.72 13.45
C ARG A 62 1.58 -1.71 13.76
N VAL A 63 2.26 -2.22 12.73
CA VAL A 63 3.45 -3.07 12.90
C VAL A 63 4.56 -2.31 13.63
N LEU A 64 4.85 -1.07 13.24
CA LEU A 64 5.82 -0.22 13.93
C LEU A 64 5.51 -0.07 15.42
N LYS A 65 4.27 0.30 15.75
CA LYS A 65 3.85 0.57 17.12
C LYS A 65 3.79 -0.69 17.99
N ASP A 66 3.15 -1.73 17.49
CA ASP A 66 2.82 -2.90 18.30
C ASP A 66 3.91 -3.99 18.27
N VAL A 67 4.73 -4.06 17.22
CA VAL A 67 5.77 -5.09 17.07
C VAL A 67 7.16 -4.52 17.29
N ILE A 68 7.54 -3.45 16.56
CA ILE A 68 8.90 -2.92 16.62
C ILE A 68 9.13 -2.14 17.91
N LEU A 69 8.21 -1.23 18.26
CA LEU A 69 8.30 -0.44 19.48
C LEU A 69 7.71 -1.17 20.70
N ASN A 70 6.90 -2.21 20.48
CA ASN A 70 6.24 -3.00 21.53
C ASN A 70 5.59 -2.13 22.64
N ARG A 71 5.05 -0.96 22.27
CA ARG A 71 4.49 0.05 23.21
C ARG A 71 5.45 0.52 24.31
N VAL A 72 6.76 0.37 24.12
CA VAL A 72 7.79 0.91 25.01
C VAL A 72 8.13 2.33 24.57
N GLU A 73 8.17 3.26 25.53
CA GLU A 73 8.71 4.59 25.27
C GLU A 73 10.24 4.47 25.12
N ALA A 74 10.75 4.70 23.91
CA ALA A 74 12.19 4.81 23.71
C ALA A 74 12.67 6.10 24.41
N PHE A 75 13.45 5.95 25.48
CA PHE A 75 13.93 7.07 26.31
C PHE A 75 14.90 8.01 25.57
N ASN A 76 15.46 7.59 24.43
CA ASN A 76 16.39 8.33 23.59
C ASN A 76 16.38 7.79 22.15
N ALA A 77 16.96 8.56 21.20
CA ALA A 77 16.95 8.22 19.78
C ALA A 77 17.79 6.97 19.43
N VAL A 78 18.79 6.63 20.24
CA VAL A 78 19.72 5.52 19.95
C VAL A 78 19.02 4.14 20.01
N PRO A 79 18.31 3.76 21.09
CA PRO A 79 17.51 2.53 21.13
C PRO A 79 16.35 2.51 20.14
N LEU A 80 15.83 3.67 19.75
CA LEU A 80 14.80 3.75 18.72
C LEU A 80 15.36 3.28 17.37
N VAL A 81 16.52 3.78 16.99
CA VAL A 81 17.21 3.35 15.75
C VAL A 81 17.57 1.87 15.83
N ASP A 82 18.08 1.41 16.97
CA ASP A 82 18.44 0.01 17.17
C ASP A 82 17.23 -0.93 17.06
N SER A 83 16.09 -0.53 17.63
CA SER A 83 14.82 -1.27 17.52
C SER A 83 14.33 -1.32 16.08
N VAL A 84 14.37 -0.19 15.37
CA VAL A 84 13.94 -0.13 13.97
C VAL A 84 14.89 -0.88 13.05
N ALA A 85 16.19 -0.92 13.31
CA ALA A 85 17.11 -1.69 12.48
C ALA A 85 16.95 -3.20 12.75
N LEU A 86 17.01 -3.63 14.01
CA LEU A 86 17.11 -5.05 14.35
C LEU A 86 15.73 -5.76 14.43
N VAL A 87 14.76 -5.15 15.10
CA VAL A 87 13.44 -5.80 15.32
C VAL A 87 12.61 -5.77 14.05
N TRP A 88 12.70 -4.67 13.29
CA TRP A 88 12.00 -4.55 12.01
C TRP A 88 12.50 -5.59 11.01
N GLU A 89 13.81 -5.67 10.76
CA GLU A 89 14.40 -6.63 9.83
C GLU A 89 14.00 -8.06 10.20
N LYS A 90 14.22 -8.44 11.47
CA LYS A 90 13.86 -9.78 11.97
C LYS A 90 12.37 -10.11 11.81
N TYR A 91 11.48 -9.13 12.03
CA TYR A 91 10.05 -9.34 11.84
C TYR A 91 9.71 -9.64 10.38
N PHE A 92 10.25 -8.84 9.44
CA PHE A 92 9.98 -9.05 8.01
C PHE A 92 10.64 -10.32 7.47
N GLU A 93 11.85 -10.67 7.90
CA GLU A 93 12.48 -11.95 7.57
C GLU A 93 11.66 -13.14 8.07
N SER A 94 11.10 -13.07 9.28
CA SER A 94 10.25 -14.14 9.80
C SER A 94 8.93 -14.29 9.05
N ARG A 95 8.37 -13.16 8.56
CA ARG A 95 7.06 -13.11 7.92
C ARG A 95 7.11 -13.40 6.42
N TYR A 96 8.17 -12.94 5.78
CA TYR A 96 8.48 -13.11 4.38
C TYR A 96 9.91 -13.64 4.26
N PRO A 97 10.12 -14.91 4.64
CA PRO A 97 11.45 -15.50 4.54
C PRO A 97 11.97 -15.33 3.10
N PRO A 98 13.23 -14.92 2.92
CA PRO A 98 13.81 -14.88 1.60
C PRO A 98 13.62 -16.26 0.97
N ALA A 99 13.24 -16.29 -0.31
CA ALA A 99 13.17 -17.53 -1.05
C ALA A 99 14.52 -18.23 -0.87
N THR A 100 14.52 -19.37 -0.17
CA THR A 100 15.74 -20.14 0.07
C THR A 100 16.42 -20.36 -1.28
N PRO A 101 17.72 -20.10 -1.44
CA PRO A 101 18.46 -20.43 -2.66
C PRO A 101 18.67 -21.95 -2.82
N THR A 102 17.83 -22.78 -2.19
CA THR A 102 17.79 -24.23 -2.35
C THR A 102 16.88 -24.67 -3.50
N ALA A 103 16.58 -23.78 -4.44
CA ALA A 103 16.31 -24.19 -5.82
C ALA A 103 17.65 -24.18 -6.55
N VAL A 104 18.36 -25.31 -6.46
CA VAL A 104 19.35 -25.72 -7.46
C VAL A 104 18.81 -25.32 -8.83
N LEU A 105 19.67 -24.72 -9.67
CA LEU A 105 19.47 -24.54 -11.10
C LEU A 105 18.74 -25.74 -11.70
N GLN A 106 17.41 -25.70 -11.73
CA GLN A 106 16.62 -26.54 -12.61
C GLN A 106 16.69 -25.80 -13.94
N PRO A 107 17.34 -26.37 -14.97
CA PRO A 107 17.32 -25.75 -16.28
C PRO A 107 15.86 -25.54 -16.66
N ILE A 108 15.60 -24.42 -17.35
CA ILE A 108 14.30 -24.02 -17.86
C ILE A 108 13.76 -25.17 -18.72
N ASN A 109 13.02 -26.08 -18.09
CA ASN A 109 12.30 -27.11 -18.80
C ASN A 109 11.06 -26.44 -19.35
N TYR A 110 11.10 -26.24 -20.66
CA TYR A 110 9.95 -25.90 -21.48
C TYR A 110 8.73 -26.69 -21.00
N CYS A 111 7.66 -25.93 -20.77
CA CYS A 111 6.32 -26.39 -20.47
C CYS A 111 5.98 -27.65 -21.28
N THR A 112 6.04 -28.81 -20.62
CA THR A 112 5.54 -30.07 -21.15
C THR A 112 4.38 -30.49 -20.27
N SER A 113 3.22 -30.64 -20.91
CA SER A 113 1.93 -31.08 -20.37
C SER A 113 1.06 -30.06 -19.60
N GLY A 114 0.35 -29.23 -20.39
CA GLY A 114 -1.12 -29.33 -20.41
C GLY A 114 -1.96 -28.66 -19.31
N CYS A 115 -1.42 -27.80 -18.44
CA CYS A 115 -2.20 -27.25 -17.32
C CYS A 115 -2.53 -25.74 -17.34
N CYS A 116 -2.34 -25.03 -18.45
CA CYS A 116 -2.79 -23.62 -18.56
C CYS A 116 -4.11 -23.51 -19.35
N ARG A 117 -5.14 -22.93 -18.70
CA ARG A 117 -6.48 -22.67 -19.26
C ARG A 117 -6.45 -21.83 -20.56
N GLU A 118 -5.40 -21.03 -20.78
CA GLU A 118 -5.20 -20.24 -22.00
C GLU A 118 -5.04 -21.08 -23.28
N CYS A 119 -4.44 -22.29 -23.20
CA CYS A 119 -4.18 -23.12 -24.38
C CYS A 119 -5.41 -23.85 -24.95
N ARG A 120 -6.56 -23.83 -24.25
CA ARG A 120 -7.76 -24.58 -24.68
C ARG A 120 -8.61 -23.81 -25.70
N LYS A 121 -8.34 -22.53 -25.95
CA LYS A 121 -9.14 -21.66 -26.83
C LYS A 121 -8.74 -21.71 -28.31
N THR A 122 -7.62 -22.34 -28.66
CA THR A 122 -7.02 -22.29 -30.02
C THR A 122 -7.01 -23.61 -30.78
N GLN A 123 -7.65 -24.68 -30.30
CA GLN A 123 -7.70 -25.94 -31.06
C GLN A 123 -8.93 -26.03 -32.00
N PRO A 124 -8.76 -26.40 -33.27
CA PRO A 124 -9.87 -26.63 -34.19
C PRO A 124 -10.64 -27.91 -33.82
N ARG A 125 -11.97 -27.88 -33.96
CA ARG A 125 -12.84 -29.04 -33.66
C ARG A 125 -12.62 -30.15 -34.70
N PRO A 126 -12.46 -31.42 -34.29
CA PRO A 126 -12.35 -32.52 -35.24
C PRO A 126 -13.72 -32.81 -35.88
N SER A 127 -13.70 -33.04 -37.20
CA SER A 127 -14.83 -33.47 -38.02
C SER A 127 -15.29 -34.86 -37.59
N LYS A 128 -16.59 -35.02 -37.35
CA LYS A 128 -17.22 -36.30 -37.05
C LYS A 128 -17.29 -37.15 -38.33
N SER A 129 -16.74 -38.36 -38.28
CA SER A 129 -17.14 -39.50 -39.11
C SER A 129 -18.17 -40.32 -38.34
#